data_AF-A0AAG5DA13-F1
#
_entry.id   AF-A0AAG5DA13-F1
#
_cell.length_a   1.000
_cell.length_b   1.000
_cell.length_c   1.000
_cell.angle_alpha   90.00
_cell.angle_beta   90.00
_cell.angle_gamma   90.00
#
_symmetry.space_group_name_H-M   'P 1'
#
loop_
_entity.id
_entity.type
_entity.pdbx_description
1 polymer ?
#
loop_
_entity_poly.entity_id
_entity_poly.type
_entity_poly.pdbx_seq_one_letter_code
_entity_poly.pdbx_strand_id
1 'polypeptide(L)'
;LSTKLQAILQPSSREIFEAIRATFLQVHWHSYHILCDVDTYVLISGKKGTPLRQKPLNPIILTLPTNFDLIYKKLAYISRSTKGVVLVLCNLKVARLIMAEAQ
;
A
#
# COMPACT_ATOMS: atom_id res chain seq x y z
N LEU A 1 22.99 -9.28 -30.24
CA LEU A 1 22.69 -9.48 -28.81
C LEU A 1 21.22 -9.79 -28.69
N SER A 2 20.86 -11.07 -28.57
CA SER A 2 19.47 -11.54 -28.45
C SER A 2 18.91 -11.09 -27.11
N THR A 3 17.95 -10.16 -27.13
CA THR A 3 17.11 -9.85 -25.98
C THR A 3 16.24 -11.07 -25.71
N LYS A 4 16.64 -11.91 -24.75
CA LYS A 4 15.81 -13.00 -24.24
C LYS A 4 14.46 -12.42 -23.83
N LEU A 5 13.38 -12.79 -24.54
CA LEU A 5 12.02 -12.57 -24.06
C LEU A 5 11.89 -13.32 -22.73
N GLN A 6 11.77 -12.57 -21.63
CA GLN A 6 11.46 -13.13 -20.31
C GLN A 6 9.98 -12.86 -20.04
N ALA A 7 9.20 -13.92 -19.95
CA ALA A 7 7.84 -13.86 -19.45
C ALA A 7 7.88 -14.00 -17.92
N ILE A 8 7.36 -13.02 -17.21
CA ILE A 8 7.20 -13.06 -15.75
C ILE A 8 5.73 -13.39 -15.48
N LEU A 9 5.47 -14.51 -14.80
CA LEU A 9 4.11 -14.98 -14.47
C LEU A 9 3.49 -14.23 -13.26
N GLN A 10 4.03 -13.07 -12.91
CA GLN A 10 3.56 -12.28 -11.77
C GLN A 10 2.52 -11.28 -12.26
N PRO A 11 1.43 -11.07 -11.49
CA PRO A 11 0.48 -10.02 -11.81
C PRO A 11 1.19 -8.67 -11.77
N SER A 12 0.83 -7.80 -12.71
CA SER A 12 1.31 -6.43 -12.72
C SER A 12 0.79 -5.68 -11.50
N SER A 13 1.51 -4.62 -11.11
CA SER A 13 1.07 -3.76 -10.00
C SER A 13 -0.33 -3.19 -10.21
N ARG A 14 -0.73 -2.94 -11.47
CA ARG A 14 -2.07 -2.45 -11.78
C ARG A 14 -3.12 -3.51 -11.51
N GLU A 15 -2.91 -4.75 -11.94
CA GLU A 15 -3.84 -5.85 -11.68
C GLU A 15 -3.99 -6.12 -10.18
N ILE A 16 -2.89 -6.05 -9.43
CA ILE A 16 -2.91 -6.14 -7.97
C ILE A 16 -3.79 -5.02 -7.37
N PHE A 17 -3.61 -3.77 -7.82
CA PHE A 17 -4.39 -2.64 -7.31
C PHE A 17 -5.87 -2.68 -7.71
N GLU A 18 -6.21 -3.17 -8.89
CA GLU A 18 -7.61 -3.41 -9.30
C GLU A 18 -8.26 -4.52 -8.45
N ALA A 19 -7.51 -5.59 -8.16
CA ALA A 19 -7.99 -6.65 -7.27
C ALA A 19 -8.25 -6.13 -5.85
N ILE A 20 -7.32 -5.35 -5.28
CA ILE A 20 -7.50 -4.70 -3.97
C ILE A 20 -8.71 -3.77 -3.98
N ARG A 21 -8.87 -2.96 -5.04
CA ARG A 21 -10.02 -2.09 -5.20
C ARG A 21 -11.31 -2.89 -5.17
N ALA A 22 -11.41 -3.96 -5.96
CA ALA A 22 -12.59 -4.82 -6.01
C ALA A 22 -12.92 -5.38 -4.61
N THR A 23 -11.93 -5.86 -3.87
CA THR A 23 -12.11 -6.32 -2.49
C THR A 23 -12.65 -5.20 -1.59
N PHE A 24 -12.04 -4.01 -1.62
CA PHE A 24 -12.43 -2.90 -0.73
C PHE A 24 -13.84 -2.38 -1.04
N LEU A 25 -14.23 -2.35 -2.31
CA LEU A 25 -15.59 -2.00 -2.72
C LEU A 25 -16.60 -3.05 -2.24
N GLN A 26 -16.26 -4.34 -2.37
CA GLN A 26 -17.13 -5.45 -1.95
C GLN A 26 -17.41 -5.44 -0.44
N VAL A 27 -16.42 -5.07 0.38
CA VAL A 27 -16.57 -5.00 1.85
C VAL A 27 -16.91 -3.60 2.35
N HIS A 28 -17.21 -2.66 1.44
CA HIS A 28 -17.55 -1.27 1.73
C HIS A 28 -16.50 -0.47 2.53
N TRP A 29 -15.21 -0.83 2.40
CA TRP A 29 -14.08 -0.10 2.99
C TRP A 29 -13.66 1.08 2.11
N HIS A 30 -14.50 2.10 2.06
CA HIS A 30 -14.26 3.30 1.24
C HIS A 30 -13.15 4.20 1.78
N SER A 31 -12.92 4.19 3.11
CA SER A 31 -11.94 5.02 3.79
C SER A 31 -10.93 4.13 4.51
N TYR A 32 -9.65 4.27 4.14
CA TYR A 32 -8.56 3.47 4.68
C TYR A 32 -7.24 4.25 4.65
N HIS A 33 -6.20 3.72 5.29
CA HIS A 33 -4.83 4.24 5.17
C HIS A 33 -4.00 3.32 4.27
N ILE A 34 -3.08 3.91 3.52
CA ILE A 34 -2.03 3.17 2.81
C ILE A 34 -0.71 3.50 3.49
N LEU A 35 -0.03 2.49 4.02
CA LEU A 35 1.34 2.62 4.54
C LEU A 35 2.30 1.97 3.54
N CYS A 36 3.18 2.76 2.93
CA CYS A 36 4.04 2.27 1.85
C CYS A 36 5.44 2.90 1.86
N ASP A 37 6.40 2.26 1.20
CA ASP A 37 7.72 2.85 0.97
C ASP A 37 7.69 3.96 -0.10
N VAL A 38 8.80 4.68 -0.27
CA VAL A 38 8.87 5.85 -1.17
C VAL A 38 8.68 5.44 -2.64
N ASP A 39 9.26 4.32 -3.06
CA ASP A 39 9.14 3.83 -4.44
C ASP A 39 7.70 3.44 -4.77
N THR A 40 7.05 2.77 -3.82
CA THR A 40 5.63 2.41 -3.92
C THR A 40 4.73 3.64 -3.89
N TYR A 41 5.05 4.66 -3.09
CA TYR A 41 4.32 5.93 -3.10
C TYR A 41 4.34 6.59 -4.49
N VAL A 42 5.50 6.63 -5.15
CA VAL A 42 5.64 7.14 -6.53
C VAL A 42 4.77 6.32 -7.49
N LEU A 43 4.79 4.98 -7.37
CA LEU A 43 3.98 4.08 -8.18
C LEU A 43 2.46 4.32 -8.01
N ILE A 44 2.00 4.50 -6.78
CA ILE A 44 0.59 4.76 -6.44
C ILE A 44 0.14 6.14 -6.93
N SER A 45 1.03 7.13 -6.82
CA SER A 45 0.78 8.51 -7.25
C SER A 45 0.66 8.63 -8.78
N GLY A 46 1.30 7.71 -9.52
CA GLY A 46 1.18 7.60 -10.98
C GLY A 46 -0.14 6.99 -11.47
N LYS A 47 -0.24 6.79 -12.79
CA LYS A 47 -1.42 6.22 -13.48
C LYS A 47 -1.76 4.80 -13.03
N LYS A 48 -0.76 4.02 -12.62
CA LYS A 48 -0.95 2.63 -12.20
C LYS A 48 -1.71 2.54 -10.87
N GLY A 49 -1.56 3.52 -9.98
CA GLY A 49 -2.25 3.57 -8.69
C GLY A 49 -3.62 4.25 -8.70
N THR A 50 -4.13 4.68 -9.86
CA THR A 50 -5.50 5.20 -10.00
C THR A 50 -6.57 4.31 -9.35
N PRO A 51 -6.53 2.97 -9.44
CA PRO A 51 -7.55 2.11 -8.84
C PRO A 51 -7.72 2.31 -7.33
N LEU A 52 -6.63 2.62 -6.61
CA LEU A 52 -6.67 2.85 -5.16
C LEU A 52 -7.24 4.22 -4.79
N ARG A 53 -7.08 5.23 -5.65
CA ARG A 53 -7.43 6.64 -5.38
C ARG A 53 -8.73 7.11 -6.03
N GLN A 54 -9.24 6.38 -7.01
CA GLN A 54 -10.46 6.75 -7.71
C GLN A 54 -11.68 6.55 -6.81
N LYS A 55 -12.61 7.52 -6.82
CA LYS A 55 -13.91 7.40 -6.12
C LYS A 55 -14.60 6.06 -6.46
N PRO A 56 -15.29 5.42 -5.51
CA PRO A 56 -15.64 5.93 -4.18
C PRO A 56 -14.57 5.72 -3.10
N LEU A 57 -13.39 5.19 -3.44
CA LEU A 57 -12.29 5.03 -2.48
C LEU A 57 -11.64 6.38 -2.14
N ASN A 58 -11.28 6.57 -0.88
CA ASN A 58 -10.62 7.77 -0.35
C ASN A 58 -9.48 7.42 0.62
N PRO A 59 -8.35 6.90 0.09
CA PRO A 59 -7.19 6.55 0.90
C PRO A 59 -6.48 7.77 1.47
N ILE A 60 -5.90 7.63 2.66
CA ILE A 60 -4.82 8.52 3.15
C ILE A 60 -3.51 7.78 2.97
N ILE A 61 -2.60 8.32 2.17
CA ILE A 61 -1.32 7.68 1.88
C ILE A 61 -0.25 8.22 2.83
N LEU A 62 0.43 7.31 3.53
CA LEU A 62 1.51 7.58 4.46
C LEU A 62 2.76 6.85 3.96
N THR A 63 3.86 7.59 3.84
CA THR A 63 5.15 7.00 3.56
C THR A 63 5.81 6.48 4.83
N LEU A 64 6.47 5.33 4.72
CA LEU A 64 7.32 4.76 5.73
C LEU A 64 8.53 5.67 5.96
N PRO A 65 8.97 5.84 7.22
CA PRO A 65 10.17 6.60 7.51
C PRO A 65 11.41 5.86 7.01
N THR A 66 12.46 6.61 6.67
CA THR A 66 13.78 6.05 6.35
C THR A 66 14.45 5.43 7.57
N ASN A 67 14.20 5.99 8.76
CA ASN A 67 14.55 5.38 10.04
C ASN A 67 13.38 4.52 10.56
N PHE A 68 13.58 3.20 10.60
CA PHE A 68 12.56 2.24 11.03
C PHE A 68 12.20 2.34 12.52
N ASP A 69 13.06 2.93 13.36
CA ASP A 69 12.74 3.23 14.76
C ASP A 69 11.59 4.24 14.89
N LEU A 70 11.20 4.91 13.79
CA LEU A 70 10.10 5.85 13.77
C LEU A 70 8.79 5.25 13.24
N ILE A 71 8.74 3.95 12.94
CA ILE A 71 7.53 3.25 12.48
C ILE A 71 6.40 3.41 13.50
N TYR A 72 6.69 3.28 14.80
CA TYR A 72 5.70 3.44 15.87
C TYR A 72 4.97 4.80 15.80
N LYS A 73 5.65 5.88 15.39
CA LYS A 73 5.02 7.22 15.26
C LYS A 73 3.96 7.22 14.17
N LYS A 74 4.20 6.52 13.06
CA LYS A 74 3.24 6.38 11.96
C LYS A 74 2.06 5.50 12.40
N LEU A 75 2.33 4.40 13.09
CA LEU A 75 1.28 3.53 13.64
C LEU A 75 0.42 4.25 14.68
N ALA A 76 1.02 5.04 15.57
CA ALA A 76 0.30 5.86 16.54
C ALA A 76 -0.54 6.97 15.88
N TYR A 77 -0.09 7.52 14.74
CA TYR A 77 -0.92 8.42 13.93
C TYR A 77 -2.13 7.68 13.35
N ILE A 78 -1.92 6.48 12.79
CA ILE A 78 -3.00 5.65 12.22
C ILE A 78 -3.99 5.21 13.30
N SER A 79 -3.51 4.78 14.47
CA SER A 79 -4.34 4.31 15.60
C SER A 79 -5.28 5.40 16.13
N ARG A 80 -4.84 6.67 16.08
CA ARG A 80 -5.69 7.82 16.44
C ARG A 80 -6.72 8.19 15.36
N SER A 81 -6.61 7.63 14.17
CA SER A 81 -7.55 7.85 13.08
C SER A 81 -8.75 6.94 13.22
N THR A 82 -9.93 7.42 12.84
CA THR A 82 -11.18 6.65 12.88
C THR A 82 -11.29 5.63 11.75
N LYS A 83 -10.35 5.59 10.79
CA LYS A 83 -10.36 4.62 9.70
C LYS A 83 -9.69 3.32 10.15
N GLY A 84 -10.49 2.29 10.41
CA GLY A 84 -10.03 0.99 10.94
C GLY A 84 -9.31 0.05 9.96
N VAL A 85 -9.02 0.49 8.73
CA VAL A 85 -8.39 -0.35 7.69
C VAL A 85 -7.06 0.25 7.25
N VAL A 86 -6.03 -0.58 7.22
CA VAL A 86 -4.66 -0.21 6.82
C VAL A 86 -4.19 -1.18 5.74
N LEU A 87 -3.89 -0.65 4.56
CA LEU A 87 -3.24 -1.36 3.47
C LEU A 87 -1.72 -1.13 3.56
N VAL A 88 -0.95 -2.18 3.80
CA VAL A 88 0.51 -2.11 3.86
C VAL A 88 1.10 -2.58 2.53
N LEU A 89 1.88 -1.72 1.87
CA LEU A 89 2.56 -2.03 0.61
C LEU A 89 4.06 -1.77 0.76
N CYS A 90 4.81 -2.83 1.07
CA CYS A 90 6.25 -2.78 1.25
C CYS A 90 6.87 -4.17 1.01
N ASN A 91 8.19 -4.26 1.08
CA ASN A 91 8.87 -5.56 1.07
C ASN A 91 8.62 -6.36 2.36
N LEU A 92 8.92 -7.66 2.32
CA LEU A 92 8.67 -8.60 3.42
C LEU A 92 9.44 -8.25 4.71
N LYS A 93 10.67 -7.74 4.61
CA LYS A 93 11.49 -7.38 5.77
C LYS A 93 10.81 -6.25 6.56
N VAL A 94 10.36 -5.21 5.86
CA VAL A 94 9.69 -4.07 6.48
C VAL A 94 8.31 -4.44 7.00
N ALA A 95 7.58 -5.31 6.29
CA ALA A 95 6.30 -5.83 6.75
C ALA A 95 6.41 -6.52 8.12
N ARG A 96 7.47 -7.32 8.33
CA ARG A 96 7.74 -7.97 9.63
C ARG A 96 7.99 -6.96 10.75
N LEU A 97 8.74 -5.89 10.47
CA LEU A 97 8.99 -4.81 11.44
C LEU A 97 7.69 -4.08 11.80
N ILE A 98 6.88 -3.73 10.80
CA ILE A 98 5.57 -3.10 11.02
C ILE A 98 4.68 -3.99 11.88
N MET A 99 4.63 -5.29 11.60
CA MET A 99 3.81 -6.23 12.37
C MET A 99 4.31 -6.40 13.80
N ALA A 100 5.63 -6.41 14.03
CA ALA A 100 6.21 -6.49 15.38
C ALA A 100 5.86 -5.24 16.23
N GLU A 101 5.84 -4.06 15.61
CA GLU A 101 5.48 -2.80 16.28
C GLU A 101 3.96 -2.59 16.43
N ALA A 102 3.14 -3.36 15.71
CA ALA A 102 1.68 -3.23 15.73
C ALA A 102 0.99 -4.15 16.76
N GLN A 103 1.73 -5.06 17.40
CA GLN A 103 1.26 -5.93 18.47
C GLN A 103 1.17 -5.18 19.81
#